data_AF-W2Q8U2-F1
#
_entry.id   AF-W2Q8U2-F1
#
_cell.length_a   1.000
_cell.length_b   1.000
_cell.length_c   1.000
_cell.angle_alpha   90.00
_cell.angle_beta   90.00
_cell.angle_gamma   90.00
#
_symmetry.space_group_name_H-M   'P 1'
#
loop_
_entity.id
_entity.type
_entity.pdbx_description
1 polymer ?
#
loop_
_entity_poly.entity_id
_entity_poly.type
_entity_poly.pdbx_seq_one_letter_code
_entity_poly.pdbx_strand_id
1 'polypeptide(L)'
;MHYPDMLRLCEAAPLVLKMREAMAARTIGEAEVLAWSSSIRRVFMPPTELKPSPSDTDQISTLLQHVQHQTEKIEVLILQNKRLEERLLAVENHMQVPVSTSSQDPPSVRASSSAAEGQSTTKVARAKKKGSQSLAAIWFEWFTAEPRVYASPVVKKTTLYEFRHITGYMMLFLPTGFALDVASPAYKDKQQKLHSYLQFLL
;
A
#
# COMPACT_ATOMS: atom_id res chain seq x y z
N MET A 1 15.04 -4.07 -2.93
CA MET A 1 14.98 -5.53 -2.94
C MET A 1 16.06 -6.08 -3.85
N HIS A 2 17.06 -6.73 -3.29
CA HIS A 2 18.19 -7.34 -4.00
C HIS A 2 17.88 -8.81 -4.30
N TYR A 3 18.55 -9.44 -5.28
CA TYR A 3 18.30 -10.85 -5.64
C TYR A 3 18.48 -11.83 -4.43
N PRO A 4 19.57 -11.75 -3.66
CA PRO A 4 19.69 -12.40 -2.34
C PRO A 4 18.58 -12.14 -1.33
N ASP A 5 18.00 -10.93 -1.30
CA ASP A 5 16.91 -10.63 -0.36
C ASP A 5 15.64 -11.38 -0.78
N MET A 6 15.40 -11.49 -2.10
CA MET A 6 14.29 -12.26 -2.66
C MET A 6 14.47 -13.77 -2.41
N LEU A 7 15.69 -14.30 -2.58
CA LEU A 7 16.03 -15.69 -2.24
C LEU A 7 15.75 -16.00 -0.76
N ARG A 8 16.17 -15.12 0.15
CA ARG A 8 15.97 -15.29 1.61
C ARG A 8 14.51 -15.23 2.04
N LEU A 9 13.68 -14.45 1.34
CA LEU A 9 12.27 -14.27 1.70
C LEU A 9 11.36 -15.37 1.14
N CYS A 10 11.55 -15.78 -0.12
CA CYS A 10 10.82 -16.89 -0.70
C CYS A 10 11.56 -17.43 -1.94
N GLU A 11 12.30 -18.51 -1.75
CA GLU A 11 13.10 -19.13 -2.81
C GLU A 11 12.23 -19.68 -3.98
N ALA A 12 11.04 -20.17 -3.65
CA ALA A 12 10.07 -20.73 -4.61
C ALA A 12 9.17 -19.67 -5.27
N ALA A 13 9.39 -18.37 -5.02
CA ALA A 13 8.59 -17.32 -5.63
C ALA A 13 8.68 -17.37 -7.17
N PRO A 14 7.57 -17.22 -7.91
CA PRO A 14 7.58 -17.28 -9.39
C PRO A 14 8.60 -16.32 -10.04
N LEU A 15 8.82 -15.16 -9.41
CA LEU A 15 9.84 -14.18 -9.82
C LEU A 15 11.27 -14.73 -9.71
N VAL A 16 11.59 -15.43 -8.61
CA VAL A 16 12.91 -16.02 -8.35
C VAL A 16 13.17 -17.17 -9.33
N LEU A 17 12.16 -18.00 -9.58
CA LEU A 17 12.22 -19.08 -10.59
C LEU A 17 12.47 -18.51 -11.99
N LYS A 18 11.73 -17.47 -12.40
CA LYS A 18 11.92 -16.79 -13.69
C LYS A 18 13.29 -16.10 -13.82
N MET A 19 13.82 -15.53 -12.73
CA MET A 19 15.18 -15.00 -12.72
C MET A 19 16.22 -16.12 -12.92
N ARG A 20 16.08 -17.27 -12.27
CA ARG A 20 17.00 -18.41 -12.46
C ARG A 20 16.92 -19.00 -13.86
N GLU A 21 15.73 -19.15 -14.43
CA GLU A 21 15.54 -19.58 -15.82
C GLU A 21 16.24 -18.63 -16.80
N ALA A 22 16.08 -17.31 -16.61
CA ALA A 22 16.72 -16.29 -17.44
C ALA A 22 18.25 -16.21 -17.26
N MET A 23 18.77 -16.44 -16.05
CA MET A 23 20.21 -16.54 -15.78
C MET A 23 20.81 -17.77 -16.48
N ALA A 24 20.20 -18.94 -16.30
CA ALA A 24 20.64 -20.20 -16.91
C ALA A 24 20.64 -20.13 -18.44
N ALA A 25 19.57 -19.59 -19.05
CA ALA A 25 19.44 -19.41 -20.50
C ALA A 25 20.48 -18.44 -21.11
N ARG A 26 21.17 -17.65 -20.29
CA ARG A 26 22.18 -16.66 -20.71
C ARG A 26 23.58 -16.93 -20.13
N THR A 27 23.76 -18.09 -19.47
CA THR A 27 24.99 -18.47 -18.74
C THR A 27 25.48 -17.40 -17.76
N ILE A 28 24.56 -16.61 -17.18
CA ILE A 28 24.89 -15.56 -16.20
C ILE A 28 24.98 -16.21 -14.81
N GLY A 29 26.12 -16.05 -14.14
CA GLY A 29 26.31 -16.52 -12.77
C GLY A 29 25.64 -15.62 -11.73
N GLU A 30 25.28 -16.17 -10.57
CA GLU A 30 24.72 -15.36 -9.47
C GLU A 30 25.68 -14.22 -9.07
N ALA A 31 27.00 -14.48 -9.09
CA ALA A 31 28.04 -13.48 -8.82
C ALA A 31 27.98 -12.25 -9.75
N GLU A 32 27.62 -12.43 -11.03
CA GLU A 32 27.46 -11.32 -11.98
C GLU A 32 26.21 -10.50 -11.67
N VAL A 33 25.10 -11.18 -11.34
CA VAL A 33 23.87 -10.50 -10.91
C VAL A 33 24.12 -9.68 -9.64
N LEU A 34 24.91 -10.20 -8.68
CA LEU A 34 25.34 -9.47 -7.49
C LEU A 34 26.22 -8.25 -7.83
N ALA A 35 27.14 -8.39 -8.78
CA ALA A 35 28.00 -7.29 -9.23
C ALA A 35 27.17 -6.19 -9.90
N TRP A 36 26.21 -6.54 -10.76
CA TRP A 36 25.30 -5.60 -11.40
C TRP A 36 24.39 -4.92 -10.39
N SER A 37 23.76 -5.66 -9.46
CA SER A 37 22.87 -5.07 -8.47
C SER A 37 23.59 -4.20 -7.43
N SER A 38 24.86 -4.52 -7.12
CA SER A 38 25.76 -3.63 -6.35
C SER A 38 26.09 -2.35 -7.12
N SER A 39 26.41 -2.46 -8.41
CA SER A 39 26.71 -1.32 -9.28
C SER A 39 25.51 -0.40 -9.48
N ILE A 40 24.33 -0.97 -9.75
CA ILE A 40 23.05 -0.26 -9.82
C ILE A 40 22.76 0.42 -8.48
N ARG A 41 22.92 -0.27 -7.35
CA ARG A 41 22.75 0.34 -6.02
C ARG A 41 23.64 1.57 -5.86
N ARG A 42 24.92 1.51 -6.24
CA ARG A 42 25.84 2.67 -6.16
C ARG A 42 25.41 3.85 -7.02
N VAL A 43 24.74 3.63 -8.15
CA VAL A 43 24.24 4.69 -9.03
C VAL A 43 22.96 5.34 -8.49
N PHE A 44 22.01 4.55 -8.00
CA PHE A 44 20.69 5.04 -7.53
C PHE A 44 20.64 5.39 -6.03
N MET A 45 21.56 4.81 -5.26
CA MET A 45 21.85 5.10 -3.85
C MET A 45 23.36 5.31 -3.76
N PRO A 46 23.88 6.46 -4.23
CA PRO A 46 25.28 6.82 -3.99
C PRO A 46 25.55 6.66 -2.49
N PRO A 47 26.67 6.03 -2.09
CA PRO A 47 27.06 6.02 -0.69
C PRO A 47 27.08 7.47 -0.23
N THR A 48 26.22 7.83 0.73
CA THR A 48 26.28 9.15 1.37
C THR A 48 27.72 9.33 1.80
N GLU A 49 28.39 10.36 1.27
CA GLU A 49 29.79 10.59 1.63
C GLU A 49 29.88 10.63 3.16
N LEU A 50 30.73 9.77 3.70
CA LEU A 50 30.93 9.62 5.13
C LEU A 50 31.66 10.86 5.66
N LYS A 51 30.94 11.98 5.74
CA LYS A 51 31.18 12.97 6.79
C LYS A 51 31.25 12.16 8.09
N PRO A 52 32.35 12.22 8.85
CA PRO A 52 32.74 11.19 9.80
C PRO A 52 31.55 10.84 10.70
N SER A 53 31.00 9.65 10.46
CA SER A 53 29.87 9.15 11.24
C SER A 53 30.36 9.01 12.67
N PRO A 54 29.60 9.49 13.67
CA PRO A 54 29.85 9.04 15.03
C PRO A 54 29.77 7.50 14.98
N SER A 55 30.69 6.85 15.70
CA SER A 55 30.93 5.42 15.58
C SER A 55 29.65 4.63 15.85
N ASP A 56 29.57 3.37 15.42
CA ASP A 56 28.38 2.54 15.69
C ASP A 56 28.08 2.48 17.21
N THR A 57 29.11 2.58 18.06
CA THR A 57 29.04 2.78 19.51
C THR A 57 28.24 4.02 19.92
N ASP A 58 28.45 5.15 19.26
CA ASP A 58 27.80 6.43 19.57
C ASP A 58 26.33 6.44 19.16
N GLN A 59 26.01 5.76 18.05
CA GLN A 59 24.62 5.56 17.61
C GLN A 59 23.86 4.63 18.57
N ILE A 60 24.50 3.54 19.02
CA ILE A 60 23.95 2.63 20.04
C ILE A 60 23.75 3.38 21.37
N SER A 61 24.73 4.19 21.79
CA SER A 61 24.64 5.02 23.00
C SER A 61 23.46 6.00 22.93
N THR A 62 23.31 6.70 21.79
CA THR A 62 22.20 7.65 21.56
C THR A 62 20.83 6.95 21.59
N LEU A 63 20.73 5.76 20.99
CA LEU A 63 19.50 4.96 21.02
C LEU A 63 19.18 4.49 22.45
N LEU A 64 20.19 4.05 23.21
CA LEU A 64 20.03 3.60 24.59
C LEU A 64 19.58 4.73 25.53
N GLN A 65 20.16 5.93 25.40
CA GLN A 65 19.68 7.14 26.09
C GLN A 65 18.23 7.48 25.73
N HIS A 66 17.85 7.35 24.45
CA HIS A 66 16.48 7.62 24.01
C HIS A 66 15.48 6.61 24.60
N VAL A 67 15.85 5.32 24.65
CA VAL A 67 15.02 4.27 25.28
C VAL A 67 14.87 4.53 26.79
N GLN A 68 15.96 4.85 27.50
CA GLN A 68 15.91 5.21 28.92
C GLN A 68 14.96 6.38 29.18
N HIS A 69 15.09 7.47 28.42
CA HIS A 69 14.21 8.62 28.56
C HIS A 69 12.73 8.32 28.24
N GLN A 70 12.46 7.44 27.27
CA GLN A 70 11.09 6.96 27.02
C GLN A 70 10.56 6.12 28.19
N THR A 71 11.38 5.25 28.78
CA THR A 71 11.01 4.44 29.97
C THR A 71 10.67 5.34 31.17
N GLU A 72 11.48 6.35 31.47
CA GLU A 72 11.19 7.33 32.53
C GLU A 72 9.85 8.03 32.33
N LYS A 73 9.54 8.44 31.09
CA LYS A 73 8.25 9.07 30.76
C LYS A 73 7.07 8.11 30.89
N ILE A 74 7.26 6.83 30.58
CA ILE A 74 6.23 5.80 30.77
C ILE A 74 5.95 5.60 32.27
N GLU A 75 6.98 5.50 33.11
CA GLU A 75 6.83 5.40 34.58
C GLU A 75 6.05 6.59 35.17
N VAL A 76 6.38 7.82 34.75
CA VAL A 76 5.64 9.03 35.17
C VAL A 76 4.17 8.97 34.74
N LEU A 77 3.87 8.53 33.53
CA LEU A 77 2.49 8.40 33.04
C LEU A 77 1.72 7.30 33.78
N ILE A 78 2.36 6.17 34.12
CA ILE A 78 1.77 5.10 34.94
C ILE A 78 1.41 5.64 36.33
N LEU A 79 2.33 6.35 36.99
CA LEU A 79 2.08 6.95 38.31
C LEU A 79 0.97 8.01 38.27
N GLN A 80 0.89 8.79 37.19
CA GLN A 80 -0.20 9.76 36.98
C GLN A 80 -1.55 9.06 36.79
N ASN A 81 -1.63 8.02 35.95
CA ASN A 81 -2.86 7.25 35.74
C ASN A 81 -3.34 6.61 37.04
N LYS A 82 -2.45 5.96 37.81
CA LYS A 82 -2.81 5.37 39.10
C LYS A 82 -3.40 6.41 40.07
N ARG A 83 -2.80 7.61 40.14
CA ARG A 83 -3.35 8.72 40.95
C ARG A 83 -4.70 9.21 40.43
N LEU A 84 -4.93 9.20 39.13
CA LEU A 84 -6.22 9.57 38.54
C LEU A 84 -7.30 8.52 38.85
N GLU A 85 -6.96 7.23 38.78
CA GLU A 85 -7.81 6.11 39.18
C GLU A 85 -8.21 6.21 40.67
N GLU A 86 -7.24 6.44 41.56
CA GLU A 86 -7.49 6.67 43.00
C GLU A 86 -8.45 7.85 43.25
N ARG A 87 -8.28 8.96 42.51
CA ARG A 87 -9.17 10.14 42.60
C ARG A 87 -10.56 9.88 42.01
N LEU A 88 -10.65 9.10 40.94
CA LEU A 88 -11.92 8.74 40.31
C LEU A 88 -12.74 7.84 41.24
N LEU A 89 -12.11 6.83 41.84
CA LEU A 89 -12.73 5.97 42.86
C LEU A 89 -13.21 6.77 44.08
N ALA A 90 -12.45 7.75 44.55
CA ALA A 90 -12.89 8.64 45.62
C ALA A 90 -14.14 9.45 45.25
N VAL A 91 -14.20 10.00 44.02
CA VAL A 91 -15.37 10.72 43.51
C VAL A 91 -16.58 9.79 43.35
N GLU A 92 -16.39 8.58 42.82
CA GLU A 92 -17.46 7.59 42.65
C GLU A 92 -18.05 7.16 44.00
N ASN A 93 -17.20 6.88 45.00
CA ASN A 93 -17.63 6.57 46.36
C ASN A 93 -18.43 7.72 47.00
N HIS A 94 -18.07 8.98 46.73
CA HIS A 94 -18.85 10.14 47.18
C HIS A 94 -20.17 10.34 46.44
N MET A 95 -20.33 9.81 45.22
CA MET A 95 -21.59 9.86 44.47
C MET A 95 -22.55 8.71 44.80
N GLN A 96 -22.07 7.59 45.35
CA GLN A 96 -22.92 6.42 45.63
C GLN A 96 -23.69 6.47 46.98
N VAL A 97 -23.53 7.52 47.80
CA VAL A 97 -24.18 7.62 49.13
C VAL A 97 -24.71 9.03 49.44
N PRO A 98 -26.02 9.22 49.71
CA PRO A 98 -27.18 8.46 49.25
C PRO A 98 -28.24 9.35 48.54
N VAL A 99 -29.16 8.71 47.81
CA VAL A 99 -30.37 9.35 47.25
C VAL A 99 -31.32 9.82 48.36
N SER A 100 -31.74 11.10 48.32
CA SER A 100 -33.07 11.57 48.79
C SER A 100 -33.29 13.07 48.55
N THR A 101 -34.00 13.47 47.49
CA THR A 101 -35.32 14.16 47.57
C THR A 101 -35.83 14.73 46.23
N SER A 102 -37.15 14.60 46.02
CA SER A 102 -38.05 15.46 45.23
C SER A 102 -37.88 15.60 43.70
N SER A 103 -38.63 14.75 42.99
CA SER A 103 -39.65 15.11 41.99
C SER A 103 -39.61 16.49 41.30
N GLN A 104 -39.57 16.52 39.95
CA GLN A 104 -40.71 16.89 39.08
C GLN A 104 -40.37 16.82 37.57
N ASP A 105 -41.42 16.59 36.77
CA ASP A 105 -41.48 16.44 35.30
C ASP A 105 -42.79 17.15 34.84
N PRO A 106 -43.12 17.39 33.55
CA PRO A 106 -42.33 17.49 32.30
C PRO A 106 -42.35 19.00 31.85
N PRO A 107 -42.93 19.52 30.73
CA PRO A 107 -43.16 19.04 29.35
C PRO A 107 -42.87 20.03 28.18
N SER A 108 -42.86 19.49 26.95
CA SER A 108 -43.05 20.21 25.64
C SER A 108 -41.84 21.05 25.14
N VAL A 109 -41.55 21.22 23.84
CA VAL A 109 -42.43 21.30 22.65
C VAL A 109 -41.79 20.68 21.36
N ARG A 110 -42.63 19.91 20.65
CA ARG A 110 -42.68 19.62 19.19
C ARG A 110 -41.86 20.50 18.21
N ALA A 111 -41.12 19.86 17.30
CA ALA A 111 -40.90 20.37 15.93
C ALA A 111 -40.70 19.22 14.92
N SER A 112 -41.51 19.17 13.87
CA SER A 112 -41.36 18.24 12.74
C SER A 112 -41.58 18.96 11.42
N SER A 113 -40.56 18.98 10.56
CA SER A 113 -40.56 19.21 9.10
C SER A 113 -39.08 19.33 8.66
N SER A 114 -38.68 19.10 7.41
CA SER A 114 -39.42 18.76 6.19
C SER A 114 -38.59 17.76 5.37
N ALA A 115 -39.23 16.75 4.78
CA ALA A 115 -38.63 15.91 3.75
C ALA A 115 -39.11 16.42 2.39
N ALA A 116 -38.23 17.06 1.62
CA ALA A 116 -38.55 17.57 0.30
C ALA A 116 -38.39 16.49 -0.79
N GLU A 117 -39.34 16.48 -1.71
CA GLU A 117 -39.36 15.74 -2.98
C GLU A 117 -38.04 15.95 -3.77
N GLY A 118 -37.56 15.02 -4.58
CA GLY A 118 -38.34 14.17 -5.48
C GLY A 118 -38.26 14.73 -6.91
N GLN A 119 -37.05 14.79 -7.48
CA GLN A 119 -36.85 15.13 -8.90
C GLN A 119 -36.06 14.05 -9.63
N SER A 120 -36.71 13.46 -10.61
CA SER A 120 -36.12 12.56 -11.59
C SER A 120 -35.64 13.35 -12.81
N THR A 121 -34.33 13.50 -12.99
CA THR A 121 -33.76 13.81 -14.32
C THR A 121 -32.46 13.03 -14.57
N THR A 122 -32.29 12.65 -15.84
CA THR A 122 -31.01 12.26 -16.48
C THR A 122 -30.26 11.05 -15.91
N LYS A 123 -30.39 9.91 -16.59
CA LYS A 123 -29.50 8.74 -16.44
C LYS A 123 -28.09 9.05 -16.96
N VAL A 124 -27.29 9.79 -16.20
CA VAL A 124 -25.84 9.81 -16.40
C VAL A 124 -25.32 8.40 -16.15
N ALA A 125 -24.52 7.87 -17.06
CA ALA A 125 -23.97 6.52 -16.97
C ALA A 125 -23.29 6.33 -15.61
N ARG A 126 -23.83 5.38 -14.83
CA ARG A 126 -23.50 5.14 -13.42
C ARG A 126 -21.99 5.14 -13.23
N ALA A 127 -21.46 6.18 -12.57
CA ALA A 127 -20.09 6.19 -12.09
C ALA A 127 -19.91 4.94 -11.22
N LYS A 128 -19.24 3.91 -11.76
CA LYS A 128 -18.98 2.67 -11.03
C LYS A 128 -18.11 3.05 -9.84
N LYS A 129 -18.69 2.95 -8.65
CA LYS A 129 -18.05 2.99 -7.34
C LYS A 129 -16.68 2.33 -7.48
N LYS A 130 -15.58 3.11 -7.42
CA LYS A 130 -14.24 2.61 -7.71
C LYS A 130 -13.75 1.78 -6.52
N GLY A 131 -14.22 0.55 -6.46
CA GLY A 131 -13.53 -0.52 -5.75
C GLY A 131 -12.15 -0.74 -6.36
N SER A 132 -11.32 -1.51 -5.66
CA SER A 132 -10.02 -1.95 -6.16
C SER A 132 -10.18 -2.56 -7.56
N GLN A 133 -9.60 -1.90 -8.55
CA GLN A 133 -9.60 -2.38 -9.92
C GLN A 133 -8.66 -3.60 -9.97
N SER A 134 -9.13 -4.74 -10.48
CA SER A 134 -8.31 -5.96 -10.51
C SER A 134 -7.10 -5.77 -11.43
N LEU A 135 -6.01 -6.47 -11.13
CA LEU A 135 -4.78 -6.40 -11.94
C LEU A 135 -5.05 -6.76 -13.40
N ALA A 136 -5.87 -7.80 -13.65
CA ALA A 136 -6.32 -8.17 -15.00
C ALA A 136 -7.13 -7.06 -15.70
N ALA A 137 -7.95 -6.29 -14.97
CA ALA A 137 -8.68 -5.15 -15.55
C ALA A 137 -7.75 -3.96 -15.85
N ILE A 138 -6.72 -3.73 -15.04
CA ILE A 138 -5.67 -2.72 -15.29
C ILE A 138 -4.86 -3.09 -16.55
N TRP A 139 -4.47 -4.37 -16.68
CA TRP A 139 -3.83 -4.91 -17.87
C TRP A 139 -4.65 -4.66 -19.14
N PHE A 140 -5.94 -5.01 -19.10
CA PHE A 140 -6.83 -4.84 -20.25
C PHE A 140 -6.97 -3.37 -20.63
N GLU A 141 -7.30 -2.49 -19.66
CA GLU A 141 -7.44 -1.06 -19.89
C GLU A 141 -6.16 -0.44 -20.47
N TRP A 142 -4.98 -0.83 -19.97
CA TRP A 142 -3.69 -0.35 -20.47
C TRP A 142 -3.48 -0.60 -21.97
N PHE A 143 -3.96 -1.74 -22.49
CA PHE A 143 -3.76 -2.14 -23.90
C PHE A 143 -4.97 -1.89 -24.81
N THR A 144 -6.17 -1.66 -24.28
CA THR A 144 -7.40 -1.50 -25.09
C THR A 144 -8.16 -0.19 -24.89
N ALA A 145 -7.73 0.69 -23.98
CA ALA A 145 -8.34 2.03 -23.86
C ALA A 145 -8.08 2.88 -25.12
N GLU A 146 -9.05 3.70 -25.48
CA GLU A 146 -9.02 4.62 -26.63
C GLU A 146 -9.44 6.02 -26.13
N PRO A 147 -8.53 7.02 -26.07
CA PRO A 147 -7.09 6.94 -26.29
C PRO A 147 -6.38 6.04 -25.26
N ARG A 148 -5.25 5.44 -25.67
CA ARG A 148 -4.45 4.56 -24.81
C ARG A 148 -4.05 5.24 -23.51
N VAL A 149 -4.04 4.50 -22.38
CA VAL A 149 -3.78 5.06 -21.04
C VAL A 149 -2.49 5.89 -20.98
N TYR A 150 -1.42 5.43 -21.64
CA TYR A 150 -0.13 6.12 -21.69
C TYR A 150 -0.05 7.30 -22.69
N ALA A 151 -1.02 7.44 -23.59
CA ALA A 151 -1.14 8.52 -24.56
C ALA A 151 -2.27 9.51 -24.20
N SER A 152 -3.10 9.20 -23.20
CA SER A 152 -4.23 10.02 -22.79
C SER A 152 -3.79 11.17 -21.89
N PRO A 153 -4.01 12.45 -22.27
CA PRO A 153 -3.65 13.61 -21.45
C PRO A 153 -4.55 13.75 -20.20
N VAL A 154 -5.64 12.99 -20.12
CA VAL A 154 -6.63 13.03 -19.03
C VAL A 154 -6.22 12.15 -17.84
N VAL A 155 -5.31 11.19 -18.05
CA VAL A 155 -4.86 10.26 -17.00
C VAL A 155 -3.85 10.95 -16.09
N LYS A 156 -4.13 10.97 -14.77
CA LYS A 156 -3.21 11.55 -13.77
C LYS A 156 -1.87 10.81 -13.79
N LYS A 157 -0.76 11.56 -13.69
CA LYS A 157 0.61 11.01 -13.64
C LYS A 157 0.76 9.86 -12.65
N THR A 158 0.22 9.99 -11.44
CA THR A 158 0.25 8.93 -10.41
C THR A 158 -0.43 7.64 -10.90
N THR A 159 -1.66 7.72 -11.41
CA THR A 159 -2.39 6.58 -11.99
C THR A 159 -1.63 5.92 -13.14
N LEU A 160 -0.97 6.72 -13.98
CA LEU A 160 -0.15 6.21 -15.09
C LEU A 160 1.08 5.44 -14.59
N TYR A 161 1.75 5.91 -13.53
CA TYR A 161 2.84 5.17 -12.88
C TYR A 161 2.35 3.84 -12.29
N GLU A 162 1.26 3.85 -11.51
CA GLU A 162 0.66 2.64 -10.93
C GLU A 162 0.33 1.60 -12.02
N PHE A 163 -0.38 2.03 -13.07
CA PHE A 163 -0.76 1.13 -14.17
C PHE A 163 0.47 0.59 -14.92
N ARG A 164 1.51 1.41 -15.10
CA ARG A 164 2.76 0.98 -15.75
C ARG A 164 3.54 -0.03 -14.90
N HIS A 165 3.57 0.14 -13.58
CA HIS A 165 4.19 -0.81 -12.65
C HIS A 165 3.41 -2.13 -12.59
N ILE A 166 2.08 -2.08 -12.49
CA ILE A 166 1.21 -3.26 -12.49
C ILE A 166 1.36 -4.04 -13.81
N THR A 167 1.28 -3.35 -14.95
CA THR A 167 1.46 -4.00 -16.26
C THR A 167 2.87 -4.57 -16.39
N GLY A 168 3.91 -3.83 -15.99
CA GLY A 168 5.29 -4.31 -16.01
C GLY A 168 5.53 -5.55 -15.12
N TYR A 169 4.89 -5.62 -13.96
CA TYR A 169 4.91 -6.78 -13.09
C TYR A 169 4.20 -7.99 -13.72
N MET A 170 3.01 -7.79 -14.29
CA MET A 170 2.24 -8.86 -14.94
C MET A 170 2.95 -9.44 -16.17
N MET A 171 3.75 -8.65 -16.89
CA MET A 171 4.59 -9.13 -18.02
C MET A 171 5.55 -10.26 -17.60
N LEU A 172 5.98 -10.31 -16.34
CA LEU A 172 6.93 -11.29 -15.82
C LEU A 172 6.35 -12.72 -15.74
N PHE A 173 5.02 -12.84 -15.72
CA PHE A 173 4.30 -14.12 -15.65
C PHE A 173 3.99 -14.71 -17.03
N LEU A 174 4.40 -14.04 -18.11
CA LEU A 174 4.11 -14.48 -19.48
C LEU A 174 5.20 -15.42 -19.99
N PRO A 175 4.88 -16.67 -20.41
CA PRO A 175 5.86 -17.74 -20.63
C PRO A 175 7.01 -17.40 -21.60
N THR A 176 6.75 -16.62 -22.64
CA THR A 176 7.70 -16.28 -23.72
C THR A 176 8.08 -14.80 -23.76
N GLY A 177 7.76 -14.04 -22.70
CA GLY A 177 7.66 -12.58 -22.81
C GLY A 177 6.53 -12.16 -23.76
N PHE A 178 6.46 -10.87 -24.06
CA PHE A 178 5.28 -10.26 -24.69
C PHE A 178 5.68 -9.32 -25.83
N ALA A 179 5.53 -9.81 -27.06
CA ALA A 179 5.67 -9.03 -28.27
C ALA A 179 4.27 -8.60 -28.76
N LEU A 180 3.84 -7.40 -28.36
CA LEU A 180 2.65 -6.77 -28.92
C LEU A 180 3.01 -6.03 -30.21
N ASP A 181 2.68 -6.64 -31.34
CA ASP A 181 2.51 -5.91 -32.59
C ASP A 181 1.11 -5.27 -32.61
N VAL A 182 1.07 -3.94 -32.52
CA VAL A 182 -0.15 -3.12 -32.57
C VAL A 182 -0.79 -3.11 -33.97
N ALA A 183 -0.01 -3.34 -35.03
CA ALA A 183 -0.52 -3.43 -36.39
C ALA A 183 -1.11 -4.82 -36.72
N SER A 184 -0.93 -5.82 -35.84
CA SER A 184 -1.43 -7.17 -36.06
C SER A 184 -2.96 -7.19 -36.00
N PRO A 185 -3.69 -7.70 -37.02
CA PRO A 185 -5.15 -7.82 -36.96
C PRO A 185 -5.61 -8.74 -35.81
N ALA A 186 -4.76 -9.69 -35.40
CA ALA A 186 -4.98 -10.56 -34.24
C ALA A 186 -4.69 -9.89 -32.88
N TYR A 187 -4.44 -8.57 -32.82
CA TYR A 187 -4.12 -7.85 -31.58
C TYR A 187 -5.17 -8.03 -30.49
N LYS A 188 -6.46 -7.83 -30.83
CA LYS A 188 -7.56 -7.91 -29.87
C LYS A 188 -7.75 -9.35 -29.34
N ASP A 189 -7.71 -10.34 -30.22
CA ASP A 189 -7.85 -11.75 -29.85
C ASP A 189 -6.71 -12.23 -28.96
N LYS A 190 -5.46 -11.83 -29.29
CA LYS A 190 -4.29 -12.08 -28.43
C LYS A 190 -4.48 -11.41 -27.07
N GLN A 191 -4.87 -10.14 -27.02
CA GLN A 191 -5.12 -9.44 -25.75
C GLN A 191 -6.22 -10.09 -24.92
N GLN A 192 -7.30 -10.56 -25.53
CA GLN A 192 -8.39 -11.21 -24.82
C GLN A 192 -7.96 -12.57 -24.24
N LYS A 193 -7.21 -13.37 -25.00
CA LYS A 193 -6.63 -14.64 -24.51
C LYS A 193 -5.63 -14.41 -23.36
N LEU A 194 -4.81 -13.37 -23.45
CA LEU A 194 -3.87 -12.96 -22.40
C LEU A 194 -4.59 -12.44 -21.14
N HIS A 195 -5.63 -11.63 -21.29
CA HIS A 195 -6.46 -11.16 -20.19
C HIS A 195 -7.12 -12.32 -19.44
N SER A 196 -7.70 -13.29 -20.15
CA SER A 196 -8.25 -14.51 -19.53
C SER A 196 -7.18 -15.32 -18.82
N TYR A 197 -6.01 -15.54 -19.42
CA TYR A 197 -4.90 -16.25 -18.77
C TYR A 197 -4.46 -15.56 -17.47
N LEU A 198 -4.30 -14.24 -17.48
CA LEU A 198 -3.92 -13.44 -16.31
C LEU A 198 -5.03 -13.36 -15.24
N GLN A 199 -6.29 -13.62 -15.60
CA GLN A 199 -7.41 -13.77 -14.65
C GLN A 199 -7.43 -15.15 -13.97
N PHE A 200 -6.83 -16.19 -14.56
CA PHE A 200 -6.69 -17.51 -13.92
C PHE A 200 -5.46 -17.62 -13.01
N LEU A 201 -4.53 -16.67 -13.10
CA LEU A 201 -3.23 -16.71 -12.42
C LEU A 201 -3.17 -15.84 -11.15
N LEU A 202 -4.24 -15.09 -10.85
CA LEU A 202 -4.35 -14.04 -9.83
C LEU A 202 -5.75 -14.02 -9.19
#